data_AF-A0A7C6JQD3-F1
#
_entry.id   AF-A0A7C6JQD3-F1
#
_cell.length_a   1.000
_cell.length_b   1.000
_cell.length_c   1.000
_cell.angle_alpha   90.00
_cell.angle_beta   90.00
_cell.angle_gamma   90.00
#
_symmetry.space_group_name_H-M   'P 1'
#
loop_
_entity.id
_entity.type
_entity.pdbx_description
1 polymer ?
#
loop_
_entity_poly.entity_id
_entity_poly.type
_entity_poly.pdbx_seq_one_letter_code
_entity_poly.pdbx_strand_id
1 'polypeptide(L)'
;MIFHYTTQAEWDAAQESGVYLPKNFADDGFIHCSDNYQLRFIANRLFLDTPNLICLAINADAVKEHIVYENLEGGEMPFPHIYGPLPVSAVEKVYIMQKDESGKIILPDELASGPVPLITLLPVHLPGTLYRSPTPGSWMFDPDDEIFDKYLKAGINVVVVLSPADELKRNTGRDLFKRYADAGIEVIHAPTADFSAPEKGYWDGTIAQAIQHLNEGKNLAVHCHAGLGRAGIFIACMVQDILGLNPEQAVEWTRQYIPRAVDTYLQRQFVRDYKKA
;
A
#
# COMPACT_ATOMS: atom_id res chain seq x y z
N MET A 1 -5.26 3.29 -8.32
CA MET A 1 -5.78 2.35 -9.35
C MET A 1 -6.33 1.16 -8.61
N ILE A 2 -7.45 0.61 -9.07
CA ILE A 2 -7.90 -0.73 -8.68
C ILE A 2 -7.84 -1.62 -9.93
N PHE A 3 -7.89 -2.92 -9.75
CA PHE A 3 -7.60 -3.87 -10.80
C PHE A 3 -8.66 -4.95 -10.88
N HIS A 4 -9.05 -5.35 -12.10
CA HIS A 4 -10.04 -6.39 -12.32
C HIS A 4 -9.49 -7.46 -13.27
N TYR A 5 -9.58 -8.73 -12.87
CA TYR A 5 -9.26 -9.85 -13.75
C TYR A 5 -10.47 -10.24 -14.58
N THR A 6 -10.28 -10.38 -15.89
CA THR A 6 -11.31 -10.85 -16.82
C THR A 6 -10.67 -11.60 -17.99
N THR A 7 -11.49 -12.11 -18.90
CA THR A 7 -11.01 -12.69 -20.17
C THR A 7 -10.93 -11.63 -21.25
N GLN A 8 -9.98 -11.79 -22.19
CA GLN A 8 -9.89 -10.92 -23.36
C GLN A 8 -11.23 -10.81 -24.11
N ALA A 9 -11.95 -11.93 -24.27
CA ALA A 9 -13.24 -11.95 -24.98
C ALA A 9 -14.34 -11.12 -24.29
N GLU A 10 -14.41 -11.15 -22.95
CA GLU A 10 -15.36 -10.32 -22.21
C GLU A 10 -15.01 -8.83 -22.30
N TRP A 11 -13.71 -8.51 -22.31
CA TRP A 11 -13.26 -7.14 -22.48
C TRP A 11 -13.53 -6.61 -23.89
N ASP A 12 -13.25 -7.39 -24.93
CA ASP A 12 -13.52 -6.98 -26.32
C ASP A 12 -15.01 -6.65 -26.52
N ALA A 13 -15.91 -7.48 -25.98
CA ALA A 13 -17.35 -7.23 -26.02
C ALA A 13 -17.75 -5.93 -25.26
N ALA A 14 -17.08 -5.64 -24.14
CA ALA A 14 -17.30 -4.41 -23.41
C ALA A 14 -16.80 -3.17 -24.18
N GLN A 15 -15.70 -3.28 -24.93
CA GLN A 15 -15.20 -2.19 -25.76
C GLN A 15 -16.22 -1.80 -26.86
N GLU A 16 -16.96 -2.77 -27.40
CA GLU A 16 -18.04 -2.51 -28.38
C GLU A 16 -19.26 -1.84 -27.75
N SER A 17 -19.65 -2.23 -26.53
CA SER A 17 -20.82 -1.68 -25.84
C SER A 17 -20.54 -0.37 -25.08
N GLY A 18 -19.27 -0.06 -24.82
CA GLY A 18 -18.81 1.07 -24.00
C GLY A 18 -18.86 0.82 -22.49
N VAL A 19 -19.37 -0.34 -22.05
CA VAL A 19 -19.57 -0.69 -20.64
C VAL A 19 -19.22 -2.16 -20.38
N TYR A 20 -18.47 -2.41 -19.32
CA TYR A 20 -18.12 -3.74 -18.85
C TYR A 20 -19.01 -4.19 -17.68
N LEU A 21 -19.51 -5.42 -17.78
CA LEU A 21 -20.11 -6.18 -16.69
C LEU A 21 -19.62 -7.64 -16.78
N PRO A 22 -19.12 -8.23 -15.68
CA PRO A 22 -18.72 -9.64 -15.68
C PRO A 22 -19.95 -10.54 -15.85
N LYS A 23 -19.77 -11.74 -16.41
CA LYS A 23 -20.89 -12.69 -16.64
C LYS A 23 -21.69 -13.01 -15.38
N ASN A 24 -21.02 -13.13 -14.24
CA ASN A 24 -21.65 -13.47 -12.96
C ASN A 24 -22.17 -12.24 -12.20
N PHE A 25 -22.19 -11.05 -12.80
CA PHE A 25 -22.67 -9.83 -12.13
C PHE A 25 -24.11 -9.95 -11.62
N ALA A 26 -24.97 -10.71 -12.32
CA ALA A 26 -26.36 -10.91 -11.89
C ALA A 26 -26.47 -11.69 -10.57
N ASP A 27 -25.51 -12.56 -10.28
CA ASP A 27 -25.48 -13.38 -9.06
C ASP A 27 -24.72 -12.66 -7.94
N ASP A 28 -23.57 -12.06 -8.26
CA ASP A 28 -22.71 -11.38 -7.27
C ASP A 28 -23.23 -9.99 -6.90
N GLY A 29 -23.79 -9.24 -7.85
CA GLY A 29 -24.28 -7.87 -7.66
C GLY A 29 -23.20 -6.78 -7.70
N PHE A 30 -21.92 -7.15 -7.88
CA PHE A 30 -20.79 -6.22 -7.95
C PHE A 30 -19.63 -6.79 -8.79
N ILE A 31 -18.68 -5.95 -9.16
CA ILE A 31 -17.45 -6.34 -9.87
C ILE A 31 -16.32 -6.52 -8.85
N HIS A 32 -15.81 -7.75 -8.73
CA HIS A 32 -14.63 -8.07 -7.91
C HIS A 32 -13.40 -7.33 -8.41
N CYS A 33 -12.82 -6.46 -7.59
CA CYS A 33 -11.56 -5.80 -7.89
C CYS A 33 -10.50 -6.14 -6.85
N SER A 34 -9.27 -5.78 -7.15
CA SER A 34 -8.10 -5.98 -6.31
C SER A 34 -7.27 -4.71 -6.26
N ASP A 35 -6.63 -4.44 -5.14
CA ASP A 35 -5.44 -3.60 -5.11
C ASP A 35 -4.24 -4.37 -5.70
N ASN A 36 -3.22 -3.66 -6.14
CA ASN A 36 -2.11 -4.33 -6.82
C ASN A 36 -1.39 -5.37 -5.94
N TYR A 37 -1.20 -5.12 -4.63
CA TYR A 37 -0.55 -6.09 -3.74
C TYR A 37 -1.33 -7.42 -3.62
N GLN A 38 -2.63 -7.44 -3.98
CA GLN A 38 -3.48 -8.63 -3.97
C GLN A 38 -3.37 -9.42 -5.28
N LEU A 39 -2.96 -8.78 -6.38
CA LEU A 39 -3.02 -9.34 -7.73
C LEU A 39 -2.33 -10.68 -7.87
N ARG A 40 -1.07 -10.79 -7.42
CA ARG A 40 -0.30 -12.04 -7.57
C ARG A 40 -0.98 -13.21 -6.84
N PHE A 41 -1.46 -12.96 -5.62
CA PHE A 41 -2.14 -13.95 -4.80
C PHE A 41 -3.46 -14.38 -5.45
N ILE A 42 -4.31 -13.41 -5.82
CA ILE A 42 -5.63 -13.66 -6.41
C ILE A 42 -5.52 -14.36 -7.76
N ALA A 43 -4.61 -13.91 -8.64
CA ALA A 43 -4.39 -14.52 -9.94
C ALA A 43 -4.09 -16.03 -9.82
N ASN A 44 -3.14 -16.38 -8.96
CA ASN A 44 -2.72 -17.77 -8.78
C ASN A 44 -3.69 -18.61 -7.95
N ARG A 45 -4.61 -17.99 -7.21
CA ARG A 45 -5.61 -18.71 -6.41
C ARG A 45 -6.88 -19.00 -7.18
N LEU A 46 -7.36 -18.03 -7.98
CA LEU A 46 -8.70 -18.07 -8.57
C LEU A 46 -8.70 -18.17 -10.10
N PHE A 47 -7.63 -17.74 -10.77
CA PHE A 47 -7.62 -17.54 -12.22
C PHE A 47 -6.62 -18.42 -12.98
N LEU A 48 -6.04 -19.45 -12.33
CA LEU A 48 -5.06 -20.34 -12.97
C LEU A 48 -5.61 -20.99 -14.24
N ASP A 49 -6.86 -21.44 -14.25
CA ASP A 49 -7.45 -22.15 -15.38
C ASP A 49 -8.20 -21.22 -16.37
N THR A 50 -8.15 -19.92 -16.14
CA THR A 50 -8.81 -18.93 -17.00
C THR A 50 -8.02 -18.72 -18.30
N PRO A 51 -8.61 -18.99 -19.48
CA PRO A 51 -7.95 -18.78 -20.76
C PRO A 51 -7.88 -17.29 -21.10
N ASN A 52 -6.80 -16.87 -21.76
CA ASN A 52 -6.60 -15.49 -22.23
C ASN A 52 -6.90 -14.46 -21.13
N LEU A 53 -6.41 -14.74 -19.92
CA LEU A 53 -6.58 -13.89 -18.75
C LEU A 53 -5.91 -12.53 -18.98
N ILE A 54 -6.66 -11.47 -18.69
CA ILE A 54 -6.16 -10.10 -18.68
C ILE A 54 -6.49 -9.43 -17.35
N CYS A 55 -5.73 -8.38 -17.03
CA CYS A 55 -5.98 -7.53 -15.89
C CYS A 55 -6.26 -6.10 -16.39
N LEU A 56 -7.44 -5.59 -16.08
CA LEU A 56 -7.81 -4.20 -16.32
C LEU A 56 -7.28 -3.34 -15.17
N ALA A 57 -6.60 -2.24 -15.47
CA ALA A 57 -6.24 -1.22 -14.50
C ALA A 57 -7.22 -0.05 -14.59
N ILE A 58 -7.96 0.15 -13.52
CA ILE A 58 -9.12 1.03 -13.44
C ILE A 58 -8.77 2.27 -12.62
N ASN A 59 -9.09 3.44 -13.17
CA ASN A 59 -9.07 4.70 -12.45
C ASN A 59 -10.21 4.74 -11.43
N ALA A 60 -9.86 4.55 -10.16
CA ALA A 60 -10.82 4.53 -9.07
C ALA A 60 -11.58 5.85 -8.90
N ASP A 61 -10.95 7.01 -9.19
CA ASP A 61 -11.60 8.32 -9.06
C ASP A 61 -12.74 8.47 -10.11
N ALA A 62 -12.65 7.78 -11.26
CA ALA A 62 -13.67 7.79 -12.31
C ALA A 62 -14.94 6.99 -11.96
N VAL A 63 -14.87 6.09 -10.98
CA VAL A 63 -16.00 5.21 -10.56
C VAL A 63 -16.25 5.25 -9.05
N LYS A 64 -15.71 6.27 -8.36
CA LYS A 64 -15.65 6.36 -6.88
C LYS A 64 -16.99 6.14 -6.16
N GLU A 65 -18.09 6.64 -6.71
CA GLU A 65 -19.43 6.58 -6.08
C GLU A 65 -19.97 5.13 -6.02
N HIS A 66 -19.31 4.21 -6.72
CA HIS A 66 -19.68 2.81 -6.79
C HIS A 66 -18.68 1.89 -6.07
N ILE A 67 -17.59 2.43 -5.50
CA ILE A 67 -16.56 1.60 -4.85
C ILE A 67 -16.89 1.40 -3.37
N VAL A 68 -16.97 0.14 -2.95
CA VAL A 68 -17.02 -0.25 -1.55
C VAL A 68 -15.84 -1.18 -1.26
N TYR A 69 -15.10 -0.91 -0.17
CA TYR A 69 -14.06 -1.81 0.32
C TYR A 69 -14.64 -2.64 1.46
N GLU A 70 -14.67 -3.95 1.28
CA GLU A 70 -15.28 -4.87 2.24
C GLU A 70 -14.64 -6.26 2.15
N ASN A 71 -14.84 -7.07 3.18
CA ASN A 71 -14.44 -8.47 3.16
C ASN A 71 -15.70 -9.34 3.18
N LEU A 72 -16.02 -9.94 2.03
CA LEU A 72 -17.15 -10.87 1.89
C LEU A 72 -16.72 -12.35 1.92
N GLU A 73 -15.40 -12.62 1.96
CA GLU A 73 -14.82 -13.97 1.86
C GLU A 73 -14.35 -14.56 3.21
N GLY A 74 -14.63 -13.87 4.33
CA GLY A 74 -14.35 -14.38 5.68
C GLY A 74 -12.90 -14.23 6.16
N GLY A 75 -12.16 -13.24 5.63
CA GLY A 75 -10.81 -12.87 6.08
C GLY A 75 -10.72 -11.49 6.73
N GLU A 76 -9.51 -11.02 7.01
CA GLU A 76 -9.26 -9.64 7.50
C GLU A 76 -9.00 -8.64 6.35
N MET A 77 -8.65 -9.13 5.16
CA MET A 77 -8.21 -8.29 4.04
C MET A 77 -9.42 -7.76 3.25
N PRO A 78 -9.66 -6.43 3.20
CA PRO A 78 -10.73 -5.87 2.37
C PRO A 78 -10.36 -5.91 0.88
N PHE A 79 -11.37 -6.07 0.03
CA PHE A 79 -11.24 -5.97 -1.43
C PHE A 79 -12.12 -4.83 -1.94
N PRO A 80 -11.68 -4.07 -2.96
CA PRO A 80 -12.55 -3.13 -3.63
C PRO A 80 -13.60 -3.87 -4.48
N HIS A 81 -14.86 -3.48 -4.36
CA HIS A 81 -15.94 -3.91 -5.22
C HIS A 81 -16.56 -2.70 -5.92
N ILE A 82 -16.88 -2.84 -7.22
CA ILE A 82 -17.64 -1.81 -7.96
C ILE A 82 -19.11 -2.26 -8.03
N TYR A 83 -19.98 -1.53 -7.34
CA TYR A 83 -21.43 -1.70 -7.37
C TYR A 83 -22.04 -0.95 -8.55
N GLY A 84 -21.92 -1.53 -9.73
CA GLY A 84 -22.49 -1.01 -10.96
C GLY A 84 -21.68 -1.35 -12.20
N PRO A 85 -22.15 -0.92 -13.39
CA PRO A 85 -21.41 -1.05 -14.64
C PRO A 85 -20.08 -0.29 -14.59
N LEU A 86 -19.02 -0.89 -15.14
CA LEU A 86 -17.72 -0.24 -15.31
C LEU A 86 -17.65 0.43 -16.69
N PRO A 87 -17.57 1.77 -16.79
CA PRO A 87 -17.35 2.43 -18.07
C PRO A 87 -15.98 2.03 -18.63
N VAL A 88 -15.91 1.70 -19.93
CA VAL A 88 -14.63 1.38 -20.59
C VAL A 88 -13.63 2.54 -20.50
N SER A 89 -14.13 3.78 -20.49
CA SER A 89 -13.31 4.99 -20.32
C SER A 89 -12.62 5.12 -18.97
N ALA A 90 -13.05 4.36 -17.95
CA ALA A 90 -12.39 4.32 -16.65
C ALA A 90 -11.19 3.35 -16.63
N VAL A 91 -11.02 2.51 -17.67
CA VAL A 91 -9.87 1.60 -17.79
C VAL A 91 -8.72 2.34 -18.47
N GLU A 92 -7.64 2.58 -17.72
CA GLU A 92 -6.48 3.31 -18.24
C GLU A 92 -5.49 2.40 -18.95
N LYS A 93 -5.45 1.12 -18.57
CA LYS A 93 -4.52 0.15 -19.14
C LYS A 93 -5.05 -1.28 -19.03
N VAL A 94 -4.66 -2.11 -20.00
CA VAL A 94 -4.96 -3.54 -20.02
C VAL A 94 -3.64 -4.31 -20.04
N TYR A 95 -3.53 -5.29 -19.16
CA TYR A 95 -2.36 -6.13 -19.02
C TYR A 95 -2.69 -7.57 -19.43
N ILE A 96 -1.94 -8.11 -20.37
CA ILE A 96 -2.04 -9.52 -20.75
C ILE A 96 -1.28 -10.34 -19.71
N MET A 97 -1.96 -11.29 -19.07
CA MET A 97 -1.35 -12.11 -18.03
C MET A 97 -0.63 -13.30 -18.66
N GLN A 98 0.58 -13.56 -18.19
CA GLN A 98 1.40 -14.68 -18.65
C GLN A 98 1.59 -15.69 -17.54
N LYS A 99 1.93 -16.92 -17.92
CA LYS A 99 2.36 -17.97 -16.99
C LYS A 99 3.86 -18.22 -17.12
N ASP A 100 4.52 -18.51 -16.01
CA ASP A 100 5.89 -19.00 -16.01
C ASP A 100 5.97 -20.50 -16.40
N GLU A 101 7.19 -21.03 -16.46
CA GLU A 101 7.46 -22.44 -16.78
C GLU A 101 6.82 -23.42 -15.78
N SER A 102 6.50 -22.96 -14.56
CA SER A 102 5.82 -23.75 -13.52
C SER A 102 4.28 -23.70 -13.64
N GLY A 103 3.76 -22.94 -14.61
CA GLY A 103 2.33 -22.75 -14.83
C GLY A 103 1.68 -21.69 -13.91
N LYS A 104 2.47 -20.95 -13.12
CA LYS A 104 1.97 -19.88 -12.25
C LYS A 104 1.81 -18.59 -13.04
N ILE A 105 0.76 -17.83 -12.73
CA ILE A 105 0.54 -16.51 -13.33
C ILE A 105 1.58 -15.53 -12.75
N ILE A 106 2.28 -14.85 -13.65
CA ILE A 106 3.25 -13.80 -13.34
C ILE A 106 2.65 -12.43 -13.66
N LEU A 107 2.92 -11.47 -12.77
CA LEU A 107 2.55 -10.07 -13.02
C LEU A 107 3.57 -9.45 -14.00
N PRO A 108 3.12 -8.65 -14.99
CA PRO A 108 4.00 -7.79 -15.77
C PRO A 108 4.86 -6.91 -14.85
N ASP A 109 6.07 -6.53 -15.27
CA ASP A 109 7.01 -5.76 -14.44
C ASP A 109 6.42 -4.46 -13.89
N GLU A 110 5.53 -3.81 -14.63
CA GLU A 110 4.84 -2.59 -14.21
C GLU A 110 3.83 -2.83 -13.07
N LEU A 111 3.30 -4.05 -12.97
CA LEU A 111 2.42 -4.49 -11.89
C LEU A 111 3.20 -5.22 -10.78
N ALA A 112 4.30 -5.88 -11.12
CA ALA A 112 5.21 -6.44 -10.15
C ALA A 112 5.81 -5.27 -9.35
N SER A 113 5.60 -5.25 -8.03
CA SER A 113 6.49 -4.48 -7.18
C SER A 113 7.90 -5.05 -7.41
N GLY A 114 8.76 -4.31 -8.13
CA GLY A 114 10.19 -4.59 -8.15
C GLY A 114 10.74 -4.68 -6.73
N PRO A 115 11.98 -5.15 -6.52
CA PRO A 115 12.54 -5.26 -5.17
C PRO A 115 12.48 -3.88 -4.49
N VAL A 116 11.62 -3.78 -3.48
CA VAL A 116 11.51 -2.57 -2.66
C VAL A 116 12.76 -2.55 -1.78
N PRO A 117 13.56 -1.48 -1.79
CA PRO A 117 14.72 -1.38 -0.90
C PRO A 117 14.30 -1.63 0.55
N LEU A 118 15.09 -2.43 1.27
CA LEU A 118 14.87 -2.75 2.68
C LEU A 118 14.85 -1.48 3.55
N ILE A 119 15.63 -0.46 3.17
CA ILE A 119 15.54 0.88 3.72
C ILE A 119 15.64 1.91 2.60
N THR A 120 14.76 2.91 2.63
CA THR A 120 14.68 4.01 1.67
C THR A 120 14.94 5.32 2.41
N LEU A 121 15.93 6.10 1.96
CA LEU A 121 16.15 7.46 2.44
C LEU A 121 15.17 8.43 1.77
N LEU A 122 14.57 9.32 2.55
CA LEU A 122 13.56 10.28 2.12
C LEU A 122 14.09 11.71 2.36
N PRO A 123 14.46 12.46 1.31
CA PRO A 123 15.16 13.74 1.46
C PRO A 123 14.18 14.87 1.80
N VAL A 124 13.83 14.98 3.08
CA VAL A 124 12.94 16.03 3.59
C VAL A 124 13.65 17.34 3.98
N HIS A 125 14.98 17.40 3.81
CA HIS A 125 15.83 18.58 4.03
C HIS A 125 15.77 19.20 5.44
N LEU A 126 15.49 18.37 6.46
CA LEU A 126 15.63 18.72 7.86
C LEU A 126 17.02 18.33 8.40
N PRO A 127 17.44 18.81 9.58
CA PRO A 127 18.72 18.43 10.19
C PRO A 127 18.88 16.91 10.37
N GLY A 128 17.81 16.21 10.74
CA GLY A 128 17.75 14.75 10.84
C GLY A 128 17.33 14.09 9.53
N THR A 129 17.65 12.80 9.39
CA THR A 129 17.35 12.05 8.17
C THR A 129 16.11 11.17 8.35
N LEU A 130 15.17 11.26 7.40
CA LEU A 130 13.99 10.41 7.36
C LEU A 130 14.25 9.15 6.52
N TYR A 131 13.84 8.00 7.05
CA TYR A 131 13.89 6.71 6.39
C TYR A 131 12.53 6.02 6.42
N ARG A 132 12.37 5.07 5.51
CA ARG A 132 11.23 4.15 5.46
C ARG A 132 11.72 2.72 5.25
N SER A 133 11.00 1.75 5.80
CA SER A 133 11.28 0.32 5.63
C SER A 133 10.02 -0.54 5.83
N PRO A 134 10.06 -1.84 5.48
CA PRO A 134 9.20 -2.87 6.06
C PRO A 134 9.48 -3.11 7.55
N THR A 135 8.66 -3.92 8.21
CA THR A 135 8.91 -4.34 9.60
C THR A 135 10.22 -5.14 9.71
N PRO A 136 11.18 -4.72 10.55
CA PRO A 136 12.43 -5.46 10.74
C PRO A 136 12.20 -6.88 11.26
N GLY A 137 12.86 -7.85 10.63
CA GLY A 137 12.71 -9.27 10.92
C GLY A 137 11.35 -9.85 10.55
N SER A 138 10.59 -9.21 9.65
CA SER A 138 9.36 -9.78 9.08
C SER A 138 9.69 -11.03 8.27
N TRP A 139 9.02 -12.15 8.54
CA TRP A 139 9.18 -13.38 7.75
C TRP A 139 8.88 -13.20 6.26
N MET A 140 8.11 -12.16 5.90
CA MET A 140 7.67 -11.89 4.53
C MET A 140 8.53 -10.83 3.82
N PHE A 141 8.93 -9.77 4.52
CA PHE A 141 9.58 -8.61 3.91
C PHE A 141 11.02 -8.35 4.36
N ASP A 142 11.48 -9.06 5.40
CA ASP A 142 12.85 -9.04 5.90
C ASP A 142 13.24 -10.41 6.49
N PRO A 143 13.15 -11.50 5.69
CA PRO A 143 13.30 -12.87 6.18
C PRO A 143 14.70 -13.13 6.76
N ASP A 144 15.70 -12.41 6.26
CA ASP A 144 17.10 -12.49 6.70
C ASP A 144 17.44 -11.49 7.82
N ASP A 145 16.44 -10.75 8.33
CA ASP A 145 16.54 -9.81 9.46
C ASP A 145 17.63 -8.72 9.27
N GLU A 146 17.75 -8.21 8.04
CA GLU A 146 18.78 -7.25 7.65
C GLU A 146 18.43 -5.80 8.01
N ILE A 147 17.13 -5.44 8.10
CA ILE A 147 16.72 -4.05 8.27
C ILE A 147 17.25 -3.49 9.59
N PHE A 148 17.23 -4.28 10.66
CA PHE A 148 17.67 -3.81 11.97
C PHE A 148 19.17 -3.45 11.97
N ASP A 149 20.02 -4.25 11.33
CA ASP A 149 21.44 -3.92 11.16
C ASP A 149 21.64 -2.66 10.31
N LYS A 150 20.80 -2.46 9.30
CA LYS A 150 20.80 -1.23 8.51
C LYS A 150 20.37 -0.03 9.36
N TYR A 151 19.43 -0.18 10.30
CA TYR A 151 19.08 0.88 11.25
C TYR A 151 20.26 1.29 12.11
N LEU A 152 20.98 0.33 12.67
CA LEU A 152 22.16 0.60 13.50
C LEU A 152 23.25 1.33 12.69
N LYS A 153 23.51 0.89 11.45
CA LYS A 153 24.46 1.54 10.54
C LYS A 153 24.04 2.96 10.12
N ALA A 154 22.74 3.17 9.91
CA ALA A 154 22.18 4.48 9.58
C ALA A 154 22.05 5.40 10.82
N GLY A 155 22.38 4.90 12.02
CA GLY A 155 22.27 5.66 13.26
C GLY A 155 20.84 6.08 13.58
N ILE A 156 19.84 5.24 13.26
CA ILE A 156 18.43 5.53 13.57
C ILE A 156 18.27 5.73 15.08
N ASN A 157 17.75 6.88 15.48
CA ASN A 157 17.50 7.23 16.87
C ASN A 157 16.04 7.01 17.26
N VAL A 158 15.12 7.16 16.30
CA VAL A 158 13.67 7.09 16.52
C VAL A 158 13.03 6.18 15.47
N VAL A 159 12.08 5.35 15.89
CA VAL A 159 11.27 4.54 14.98
C VAL A 159 9.79 4.81 15.23
N VAL A 160 9.08 5.21 14.16
CA VAL A 160 7.62 5.26 14.15
C VAL A 160 7.09 3.90 13.71
N VAL A 161 6.35 3.25 14.61
CA VAL A 161 5.78 1.93 14.43
C VAL A 161 4.28 2.07 14.21
N LEU A 162 3.82 1.74 12.99
CA LEU A 162 2.40 1.87 12.61
C LEU A 162 1.64 0.54 12.66
N SER A 163 2.33 -0.57 12.91
CA SER A 163 1.72 -1.88 13.07
C SER A 163 1.26 -2.14 14.52
N PRO A 164 0.08 -2.75 14.73
CA PRO A 164 -0.35 -3.27 16.02
C PRO A 164 0.66 -4.28 16.61
N ALA A 165 0.75 -4.36 17.93
CA ALA A 165 1.74 -5.18 18.61
C ALA A 165 1.57 -6.69 18.34
N ASP A 166 0.33 -7.15 18.22
CA ASP A 166 -0.02 -8.52 17.86
C ASP A 166 0.39 -8.85 16.42
N GLU A 167 0.23 -7.92 15.48
CA GLU A 167 0.71 -8.03 14.10
C GLU A 167 2.24 -8.17 14.07
N LEU A 168 2.98 -7.35 14.83
CA LEU A 168 4.43 -7.44 14.93
C LEU A 168 4.88 -8.80 15.46
N LYS A 169 4.23 -9.31 16.51
CA LYS A 169 4.54 -10.62 17.08
C LYS A 169 4.28 -11.75 16.08
N ARG A 170 3.16 -11.71 15.34
CA ARG A 170 2.85 -12.67 14.28
C ARG A 170 3.89 -12.65 13.16
N ASN A 171 4.30 -11.44 12.75
CA ASN A 171 5.16 -11.28 11.58
C ASN A 171 6.65 -11.44 11.87
N THR A 172 7.10 -11.26 13.10
CA THR A 172 8.53 -11.31 13.46
C THR A 172 8.90 -12.48 14.37
N GLY A 173 7.92 -13.11 15.02
CA GLY A 173 8.12 -14.17 16.01
C GLY A 173 8.85 -13.72 17.29
N ARG A 174 9.06 -12.41 17.49
CA ARG A 174 9.87 -11.84 18.57
C ARG A 174 9.29 -10.53 19.13
N ASP A 175 9.86 -10.07 20.24
CA ASP A 175 9.51 -8.77 20.83
C ASP A 175 10.36 -7.66 20.18
N LEU A 176 9.78 -7.03 19.16
CA LEU A 176 10.45 -5.97 18.41
C LEU A 176 10.61 -4.68 19.23
N PHE A 177 9.68 -4.37 20.13
CA PHE A 177 9.78 -3.18 21.00
C PHE A 177 10.94 -3.31 21.98
N LYS A 178 11.10 -4.49 22.59
CA LYS A 178 12.27 -4.78 23.41
C LYS A 178 13.56 -4.65 22.61
N ARG A 179 13.59 -5.14 21.37
CA ARG A 179 14.77 -5.03 20.49
C ARG A 179 15.17 -3.58 20.23
N TYR A 180 14.20 -2.68 19.98
CA TYR A 180 14.47 -1.24 19.85
C TYR A 180 15.01 -0.64 21.15
N ALA A 181 14.37 -0.95 22.28
CA ALA A 181 14.80 -0.46 23.59
C ALA A 181 16.23 -0.89 23.95
N ASP A 182 16.58 -2.17 23.70
CA ASP A 182 17.92 -2.71 23.95
C ASP A 182 18.99 -2.04 23.07
N ALA A 183 18.60 -1.49 21.92
CA ALA A 183 19.47 -0.72 21.02
C ALA A 183 19.49 0.79 21.30
N GLY A 184 18.74 1.27 22.30
CA GLY A 184 18.60 2.70 22.60
C GLY A 184 17.81 3.48 21.54
N ILE A 185 16.98 2.79 20.75
CA ILE A 185 16.12 3.39 19.74
C ILE A 185 14.78 3.75 20.39
N GLU A 186 14.44 5.04 20.34
CA GLU A 186 13.17 5.56 20.82
C GLU A 186 12.03 5.10 19.91
N VAL A 187 10.89 4.69 20.48
CA VAL A 187 9.73 4.22 19.72
C VAL A 187 8.56 5.17 19.87
N ILE A 188 8.01 5.61 18.75
CA ILE A 188 6.70 6.24 18.68
C ILE A 188 5.72 5.21 18.11
N HIS A 189 4.84 4.67 18.96
CA HIS A 189 3.86 3.65 18.55
C HIS A 189 2.50 4.29 18.27
N ALA A 190 2.08 4.28 17.00
CA ALA A 190 0.81 4.85 16.55
C ALA A 190 0.08 3.83 15.65
N PRO A 191 -0.42 2.73 16.24
CA PRO A 191 -0.89 1.58 15.50
C PRO A 191 -2.17 1.87 14.72
N THR A 192 -2.20 1.40 13.47
CA THR A 192 -3.40 1.32 12.63
C THR A 192 -3.52 -0.09 12.11
N ALA A 193 -4.73 -0.65 12.07
CA ALA A 193 -4.97 -1.97 11.51
C ALA A 193 -4.45 -2.08 10.08
N ASP A 194 -4.09 -3.30 9.64
CA ASP A 194 -3.59 -3.47 8.28
C ASP A 194 -4.69 -3.13 7.25
N PHE A 195 -4.26 -2.65 6.08
CA PHE A 195 -5.14 -2.22 4.98
C PHE A 195 -6.15 -1.10 5.30
N SER A 196 -6.07 -0.46 6.47
CA SER A 196 -6.91 0.68 6.83
C SER A 196 -6.12 1.98 6.99
N ALA A 197 -6.85 3.07 7.20
CA ALA A 197 -6.34 4.34 7.69
C ALA A 197 -7.02 4.64 9.04
N PRO A 198 -6.36 5.33 9.98
CA PRO A 198 -6.98 5.66 11.26
C PRO A 198 -8.07 6.73 11.07
N GLU A 199 -8.76 7.10 12.15
CA GLU A 199 -9.64 8.26 12.12
C GLU A 199 -8.86 9.56 11.83
N LYS A 200 -9.52 10.55 11.22
CA LYS A 200 -8.95 11.88 10.97
C LYS A 200 -8.43 12.47 12.28
N GLY A 201 -7.24 13.04 12.26
CA GLY A 201 -6.61 13.66 13.43
C GLY A 201 -5.79 12.71 14.30
N TYR A 202 -5.93 11.39 14.13
CA TYR A 202 -5.25 10.41 14.99
C TYR A 202 -3.71 10.50 14.92
N TRP A 203 -3.17 10.77 13.73
CA TRP A 203 -1.72 10.85 13.53
C TRP A 203 -1.15 12.26 13.69
N ASP A 204 -1.95 13.31 13.84
CA ASP A 204 -1.46 14.71 13.81
C ASP A 204 -0.39 14.95 14.88
N GLY A 205 -0.63 14.53 16.13
CA GLY A 205 0.35 14.63 17.21
C GLY A 205 1.60 13.77 16.98
N THR A 206 1.42 12.59 16.38
CA THR A 206 2.51 11.66 16.06
C THR A 206 3.41 12.23 14.96
N ILE A 207 2.80 12.80 13.92
CA ILE A 207 3.49 13.47 12.82
C ILE A 207 4.26 14.69 13.36
N ALA A 208 3.62 15.52 14.18
CA ALA A 208 4.27 16.66 14.81
C ALA A 208 5.49 16.24 15.66
N GLN A 209 5.36 15.17 16.46
CA GLN A 209 6.48 14.62 17.24
C GLN A 209 7.61 14.09 16.35
N ALA A 210 7.29 13.35 15.28
CA ALA A 210 8.28 12.86 14.33
C ALA A 210 9.04 14.00 13.64
N ILE A 211 8.34 15.05 13.22
CA ILE A 211 8.93 16.26 12.63
C ILE A 211 9.82 16.99 13.66
N GLN A 212 9.42 17.05 14.94
CA GLN A 212 10.25 17.62 15.98
C GLN A 212 11.58 16.89 16.12
N HIS A 213 11.59 15.55 16.15
CA HIS A 213 12.84 14.78 16.22
C HIS A 213 13.73 15.00 15.00
N LEU A 214 13.17 15.09 13.80
CA LEU A 214 13.94 15.44 12.61
C LEU A 214 14.55 16.84 12.73
N ASN A 215 13.85 17.82 13.31
CA ASN A 215 14.41 19.14 13.57
C ASN A 215 15.53 19.12 14.62
N GLU A 216 15.46 18.23 15.60
CA GLU A 216 16.50 17.99 16.61
C GLU A 216 17.75 17.27 16.05
N GLY A 217 17.76 16.91 14.76
CA GLY A 217 18.88 16.22 14.13
C GLY A 217 18.84 14.70 14.28
N LYS A 218 17.76 14.12 14.80
CA LYS A 218 17.62 12.67 14.96
C LYS A 218 17.31 12.00 13.62
N ASN A 219 17.94 10.87 13.35
CA ASN A 219 17.58 9.99 12.24
C ASN A 219 16.36 9.15 12.63
N LEU A 220 15.33 9.18 11.80
CA LEU A 220 14.03 8.57 12.08
C LEU A 220 13.64 7.59 10.98
N ALA A 221 13.16 6.40 11.35
CA ALA A 221 12.57 5.45 10.41
C ALA A 221 11.06 5.28 10.66
N VAL A 222 10.26 5.24 9.58
CA VAL A 222 8.82 4.91 9.64
C VAL A 222 8.61 3.53 9.03
N HIS A 223 7.94 2.63 9.75
CA HIS A 223 7.56 1.33 9.18
C HIS A 223 6.12 0.90 9.54
N CYS A 224 5.60 0.04 8.68
CA CYS A 224 4.47 -0.84 8.91
C CYS A 224 4.89 -2.24 8.40
N HIS A 225 3.96 -3.15 8.09
CA HIS A 225 4.36 -4.48 7.62
C HIS A 225 5.25 -4.44 6.35
N ALA A 226 4.73 -3.92 5.24
CA ALA A 226 5.44 -3.84 3.96
C ALA A 226 6.15 -2.49 3.70
N GLY A 227 5.90 -1.49 4.56
CA GLY A 227 6.35 -0.11 4.35
C GLY A 227 5.62 0.65 3.23
N LEU A 228 4.56 0.10 2.61
CA LEU A 228 3.90 0.71 1.44
C LEU A 228 2.63 1.49 1.80
N GLY A 229 1.69 0.86 2.51
CA GLY A 229 0.38 1.44 2.85
C GLY A 229 0.46 2.47 3.98
N ARG A 230 0.31 2.02 5.24
CA ARG A 230 0.34 2.87 6.44
C ARG A 230 1.54 3.82 6.48
N ALA A 231 2.76 3.30 6.25
CA ALA A 231 3.96 4.12 6.20
C ALA A 231 3.91 5.16 5.08
N GLY A 232 3.45 4.78 3.88
CA GLY A 232 3.27 5.71 2.76
C GLY A 232 2.30 6.85 3.07
N ILE A 233 1.14 6.54 3.69
CA ILE A 233 0.18 7.57 4.11
C ILE A 233 0.81 8.52 5.12
N PHE A 234 1.42 7.96 6.17
CA PHE A 234 2.04 8.75 7.24
C PHE A 234 3.11 9.69 6.69
N ILE A 235 3.97 9.19 5.79
CA ILE A 235 5.00 9.99 5.12
C ILE A 235 4.37 11.04 4.22
N ALA A 236 3.35 10.69 3.42
CA ALA A 236 2.66 11.65 2.57
C ALA A 236 2.01 12.79 3.39
N CYS A 237 1.38 12.50 4.52
CA CYS A 237 0.87 13.52 5.45
C CYS A 237 2.01 14.38 6.02
N MET A 238 3.08 13.74 6.51
CA MET A 238 4.23 14.43 7.09
C MET A 238 4.92 15.37 6.10
N VAL A 239 5.09 15.00 4.82
CA VAL A 239 5.72 15.89 3.83
C VAL A 239 4.81 17.03 3.37
N GLN A 240 3.48 16.94 3.56
CA GLN A 240 2.62 18.13 3.43
C GLN A 240 2.96 19.18 4.48
N ASP A 241 3.38 18.77 5.69
CA ASP A 241 3.80 19.70 6.76
C ASP A 241 5.22 20.21 6.56
N ILE A 242 6.16 19.33 6.21
CA ILE A 242 7.56 19.71 6.06
C ILE A 242 7.79 20.56 4.81
N LEU A 243 7.21 20.14 3.67
CA LEU A 243 7.51 20.72 2.35
C LEU A 243 6.41 21.66 1.83
N GLY A 244 5.29 21.80 2.56
CA GLY A 244 4.17 22.64 2.13
C GLY A 244 3.45 22.15 0.88
N LEU A 245 3.57 20.85 0.56
CA LEU A 245 2.95 20.24 -0.61
C LEU A 245 1.43 20.09 -0.42
N ASN A 246 0.68 20.19 -1.52
CA ASN A 246 -0.71 19.76 -1.50
C ASN A 246 -0.81 18.22 -1.48
N PRO A 247 -1.99 17.63 -1.19
CA PRO A 247 -2.13 16.17 -1.06
C PRO A 247 -1.65 15.36 -2.27
N GLU A 248 -1.97 15.79 -3.49
CA GLU A 248 -1.55 15.06 -4.70
C GLU A 248 -0.04 15.16 -4.93
N GLN A 249 0.53 16.35 -4.71
CA GLN A 249 1.98 16.54 -4.77
C GLN A 249 2.72 15.72 -3.71
N ALA A 250 2.15 15.58 -2.51
CA ALA A 250 2.74 14.78 -1.44
C ALA A 250 2.71 13.28 -1.74
N VAL A 251 1.61 12.78 -2.31
CA VAL A 251 1.53 11.39 -2.80
C VAL A 251 2.56 11.16 -3.90
N GLU A 252 2.65 12.07 -4.87
CA GLU A 252 3.63 11.95 -5.97
C GLU A 252 5.06 11.99 -5.47
N TRP A 253 5.39 12.95 -4.60
CA TRP A 253 6.70 13.04 -3.96
C TRP A 253 7.05 11.74 -3.21
N THR A 254 6.09 11.18 -2.46
CA THR A 254 6.31 9.92 -1.74
C THR A 254 6.59 8.77 -2.70
N ARG A 255 5.90 8.73 -3.85
CA ARG A 255 6.04 7.69 -4.87
C ARG A 255 7.35 7.73 -5.64
N GLN A 256 8.00 8.89 -5.73
CA GLN A 256 9.35 9.01 -6.30
C GLN A 256 10.36 8.13 -5.55
N TYR A 257 10.19 7.96 -4.23
CA TYR A 257 11.11 7.20 -3.39
C TYR A 257 10.56 5.84 -2.96
N ILE A 258 9.23 5.74 -2.82
CA ILE A 258 8.53 4.53 -2.45
C ILE A 258 7.55 4.21 -3.57
N PRO A 259 8.00 3.52 -4.63
CA PRO A 259 7.13 3.13 -5.71
C PRO A 259 5.89 2.44 -5.14
N ARG A 260 4.71 2.96 -5.52
CA ARG A 260 3.40 2.47 -5.09
C ARG A 260 3.01 2.71 -3.63
N ALA A 261 3.64 3.67 -2.95
CA ALA A 261 3.07 4.23 -1.72
C ALA A 261 1.68 4.84 -2.00
N VAL A 262 0.79 4.74 -1.00
CA VAL A 262 -0.57 5.30 -1.05
C VAL A 262 -1.31 4.82 -2.32
N ASP A 263 -1.44 3.50 -2.45
CA ASP A 263 -1.91 2.88 -3.70
C ASP A 263 -3.44 2.85 -3.78
N THR A 264 -4.08 2.56 -2.65
CA THR A 264 -5.53 2.38 -2.57
C THR A 264 -6.26 3.72 -2.57
N TYR A 265 -7.54 3.70 -2.96
CA TYR A 265 -8.39 4.89 -2.93
C TYR A 265 -8.54 5.48 -1.52
N LEU A 266 -8.83 4.64 -0.52
CA LEU A 266 -9.02 5.09 0.88
C LEU A 266 -7.77 5.75 1.45
N GLN A 267 -6.59 5.23 1.11
CA GLN A 267 -5.31 5.82 1.53
C GLN A 267 -5.13 7.22 0.94
N ARG A 268 -5.44 7.41 -0.35
CA ARG A 268 -5.38 8.75 -0.97
C ARG A 268 -6.40 9.69 -0.37
N GLN A 269 -7.61 9.21 -0.10
CA GLN A 269 -8.65 10.01 0.55
C GLN A 269 -8.20 10.50 1.93
N PHE A 270 -7.58 9.63 2.73
CA PHE A 270 -7.01 10.03 4.01
C PHE A 270 -5.96 11.13 3.86
N VAL A 271 -5.03 11.00 2.91
CA VAL A 271 -4.01 12.03 2.64
C VAL A 271 -4.65 13.37 2.21
N ARG A 272 -5.74 13.32 1.42
CA ARG A 272 -6.52 14.50 1.00
C ARG A 272 -7.24 15.19 2.16
N ASP A 273 -7.70 14.42 3.14
CA ASP A 273 -8.51 14.92 4.24
C ASP A 273 -7.68 15.32 5.47
N TYR A 274 -6.39 14.97 5.50
CA TYR A 274 -5.43 15.32 6.56
C TYR A 274 -5.48 16.80 6.97
N LYS A 275 -5.44 17.73 6.00
CA LYS A 275 -5.42 19.18 6.26
C LYS A 275 -6.75 19.90 6.02
N LYS A 276 -7.80 19.19 5.60
CA LYS A 276 -9.10 19.85 5.42
C LYS A 276 -9.67 20.17 6.80
N ALA A 277 -10.17 21.38 6.99
CA ALA A 277 -10.92 21.77 8.19
C ALA A 277 -12.15 20.86 8.34
#